data_AF-A0A8X6GED8-F1
#
_entry.id   AF-A0A8X6GED8-F1
#
_cell.length_a   1.000
_cell.length_b   1.000
_cell.length_c   1.000
_cell.angle_alpha   90.00
_cell.angle_beta   90.00
_cell.angle_gamma   90.00
#
_symmetry.space_group_name_H-M   'P 1'
#
loop_
_entity.id
_entity.type
_entity.pdbx_description
1 polymer ?
#
loop_
_entity_poly.entity_id
_entity_poly.type
_entity_poly.pdbx_seq_one_letter_code
_entity_poly.pdbx_strand_id
1 'polypeptide(L)'
;MSANEIGWSGLLQLLYKFKDEGREISKEAAAQLSYIEKSALVSEDAVTCAIYFNRLVIIWINILESKKNSPFGQYHAIHYFKHNEFQHRGSPHAHILLWIENASHDPIGADKQDAIAIINQLNSVSSYEASGNVKLQTHKHTFTCYKK
;
A
#
# COMPACT_ATOMS: atom_id res chain seq x y z
N MET A 1 -16.75 1.26 -3.41
CA MET A 1 -15.30 1.53 -3.37
C MET A 1 -14.98 2.26 -2.08
N SER A 2 -13.77 2.10 -1.55
CA SER A 2 -13.35 2.49 -0.21
C SER A 2 -12.93 3.95 -0.16
N ALA A 3 -12.72 4.43 1.06
CA ALA A 3 -12.29 5.79 1.32
C ALA A 3 -10.81 6.05 0.95
N ASN A 4 -10.05 5.05 0.52
CA ASN A 4 -8.63 5.25 0.21
C ASN A 4 -8.41 5.81 -1.20
N GLU A 5 -9.17 5.36 -2.20
CA GLU A 5 -9.02 5.78 -3.60
C GLU A 5 -9.36 7.26 -3.79
N ILE A 6 -10.31 7.79 -3.02
CA ILE A 6 -10.63 9.23 -2.97
C ILE A 6 -9.49 10.09 -2.41
N GLY A 7 -8.47 9.48 -1.80
CA GLY A 7 -7.26 10.16 -1.33
C GLY A 7 -6.14 10.21 -2.36
N TRP A 8 -6.24 9.48 -3.48
CA TRP A 8 -5.17 9.38 -4.47
C TRP A 8 -5.33 10.44 -5.55
N SER A 9 -4.73 11.62 -5.35
CA SER A 9 -4.84 12.76 -6.28
C SER A 9 -4.44 12.42 -7.72
N GLY A 10 -3.43 11.56 -7.92
CA GLY A 10 -3.05 11.08 -9.26
C GLY A 10 -4.10 10.21 -9.94
N LEU A 11 -4.81 9.38 -9.17
CA LEU A 11 -5.96 8.61 -9.68
C LEU A 11 -7.13 9.54 -10.00
N LEU A 12 -7.46 10.46 -9.10
CA LEU A 12 -8.56 11.43 -9.31
C LEU A 12 -8.33 12.30 -10.54
N GLN A 13 -7.09 12.75 -10.77
CA GLN A 13 -6.71 13.50 -11.98
C GLN A 13 -6.95 12.66 -13.25
N LEU A 14 -6.58 11.38 -13.24
CA LEU A 14 -6.78 10.47 -14.36
C LEU A 14 -8.27 10.21 -14.63
N LEU A 15 -9.04 9.94 -13.59
CA LEU A 15 -10.49 9.72 -13.68
C LEU A 15 -11.21 10.96 -14.18
N TYR A 16 -10.82 12.15 -13.68
CA TYR A 16 -11.38 13.42 -14.14
C TYR A 16 -11.12 13.61 -15.64
N LYS A 17 -9.88 13.35 -16.09
CA LYS A 17 -9.52 13.42 -17.50
C LYS A 17 -10.38 12.50 -18.36
N PHE A 18 -10.66 11.28 -17.91
CA PHE A 18 -11.52 10.36 -18.66
C PHE A 18 -12.99 10.77 -18.67
N LYS A 19 -13.49 11.31 -17.55
CA LYS A 19 -14.87 11.79 -17.44
C LYS A 19 -15.13 13.06 -18.26
N ASP A 20 -14.20 14.01 -18.26
CA ASP A 20 -14.37 15.34 -18.85
C ASP A 20 -13.67 15.47 -20.22
N GLU A 21 -13.82 14.43 -21.05
CA GLU A 21 -13.39 14.40 -22.47
C GLU A 21 -11.92 14.83 -22.70
N GLY A 22 -11.02 14.48 -21.77
CA GLY A 22 -9.59 14.74 -21.87
C GLY A 22 -9.12 16.01 -21.16
N ARG A 23 -10.00 16.76 -20.50
CA ARG A 23 -9.60 17.94 -19.71
C ARG A 23 -8.69 17.56 -18.55
N GLU A 24 -7.56 18.26 -18.44
CA GLU A 24 -6.60 18.04 -17.37
C GLU A 24 -6.77 19.05 -16.23
N ILE A 25 -6.67 18.55 -15.00
CA ILE A 25 -6.58 19.35 -13.78
C ILE A 25 -5.25 19.05 -13.09
N SER A 26 -4.76 19.93 -12.22
CA SER A 26 -3.55 19.63 -11.43
C SER A 26 -3.85 18.63 -10.30
N LYS A 27 -2.81 18.03 -9.70
CA LYS A 27 -2.99 17.14 -8.54
C LYS A 27 -3.55 17.88 -7.32
N GLU A 28 -3.18 19.15 -7.15
CA GLU A 28 -3.67 20.02 -6.09
C GLU A 28 -5.16 20.28 -6.31
N ALA A 29 -5.57 20.61 -7.54
CA ALA A 29 -6.98 20.77 -7.88
C ALA A 29 -7.77 19.48 -7.65
N ALA A 30 -7.24 18.33 -8.07
CA ALA A 30 -7.85 17.02 -7.82
C ALA A 30 -8.01 16.72 -6.32
N ALA A 31 -7.02 17.11 -5.51
CA ALA A 31 -7.06 16.96 -4.06
C ALA A 31 -8.10 17.86 -3.38
N GLN A 32 -8.46 19.00 -4.00
CA GLN A 32 -9.47 19.94 -3.49
C GLN A 32 -10.91 19.63 -3.93
N LEU A 33 -11.12 18.65 -4.80
CA LEU A 33 -12.48 18.18 -5.14
C LEU A 33 -13.25 17.79 -3.87
N SER A 34 -14.56 18.05 -3.88
CA SER A 34 -15.45 17.67 -2.79
C SER A 34 -15.50 16.15 -2.63
N TYR A 35 -15.89 15.69 -1.44
CA TYR A 35 -16.06 14.26 -1.19
C TYR A 35 -17.04 13.60 -2.18
N ILE A 36 -18.11 14.31 -2.55
CA ILE A 36 -19.12 13.82 -3.48
C ILE A 36 -18.53 13.66 -4.88
N GLU A 37 -17.80 14.66 -5.38
CA GLU A 37 -17.15 14.59 -6.69
C GLU A 37 -16.12 13.46 -6.76
N LYS A 38 -15.27 13.33 -5.73
CA LYS A 38 -14.30 12.25 -5.63
C LYS A 38 -14.98 10.88 -5.62
N SER A 39 -16.05 10.75 -4.84
CA SER A 39 -16.82 9.51 -4.76
C SER A 39 -17.44 9.15 -6.11
N ALA A 40 -18.00 10.13 -6.82
CA ALA A 40 -18.58 9.93 -8.15
C ALA A 40 -17.52 9.44 -9.14
N LEU A 41 -16.37 10.14 -9.26
CA LEU A 41 -15.26 9.75 -10.14
C LEU A 41 -14.82 8.31 -9.91
N VAL A 42 -14.63 7.94 -8.64
CA VAL A 42 -14.18 6.60 -8.25
C VAL A 42 -15.28 5.56 -8.54
N SER A 43 -16.54 5.83 -8.20
CA SER A 43 -17.63 4.88 -8.41
C SER A 43 -18.02 4.65 -9.87
N GLU A 44 -17.87 5.66 -10.72
CA GLU A 44 -18.28 5.61 -12.13
C GLU A 44 -17.28 4.83 -13.00
N ASP A 45 -15.99 4.78 -12.61
CA ASP A 45 -14.95 4.06 -13.34
C ASP A 45 -14.11 3.16 -12.42
N ALA A 46 -14.75 2.07 -11.98
CA ALA A 46 -14.13 1.08 -11.11
C ALA A 46 -13.01 0.28 -11.79
N VAL A 47 -13.06 0.14 -13.11
CA VAL A 47 -12.05 -0.60 -13.89
C VAL A 47 -10.72 0.13 -13.86
N THR A 48 -10.73 1.45 -14.11
CA THR A 48 -9.51 2.27 -14.03
C THR A 48 -8.92 2.25 -12.62
N CYS A 49 -9.76 2.32 -11.57
CA CYS A 49 -9.27 2.20 -10.19
C CYS A 49 -8.58 0.86 -9.93
N ALA A 50 -9.15 -0.26 -10.38
CA ALA A 50 -8.55 -1.58 -10.22
C ALA A 50 -7.21 -1.70 -10.97
N ILE A 51 -7.13 -1.19 -12.21
CA ILE A 51 -5.89 -1.15 -13.00
C ILE A 51 -4.84 -0.29 -12.30
N TYR A 52 -5.21 0.91 -11.85
CA TYR A 52 -4.32 1.83 -11.17
C TYR A 52 -3.75 1.21 -9.90
N PHE A 53 -4.60 0.60 -9.07
CA PHE A 53 -4.18 -0.13 -7.88
C PHE A 53 -3.19 -1.25 -8.21
N ASN A 54 -3.50 -2.10 -9.19
CA ASN A 54 -2.60 -3.19 -9.56
C ASN A 54 -1.24 -2.66 -10.05
N ARG A 55 -1.21 -1.53 -10.79
CA ARG A 55 0.04 -0.88 -11.19
C ARG A 55 0.83 -0.36 -10.00
N LEU A 56 0.17 0.24 -9.01
CA LEU A 56 0.83 0.62 -7.77
C LEU A 56 1.45 -0.59 -7.08
N VAL A 57 0.70 -1.69 -6.91
CA VAL A 57 1.20 -2.92 -6.30
C VAL A 57 2.42 -3.47 -7.03
N ILE A 58 2.42 -3.46 -8.37
CA ILE A 58 3.59 -3.87 -9.17
C ILE A 58 4.80 -2.97 -8.89
N ILE A 59 4.62 -1.65 -8.86
CA ILE A 59 5.71 -0.72 -8.56
C ILE A 59 6.27 -0.98 -7.16
N TRP A 60 5.41 -1.21 -6.17
CA TRP A 60 5.83 -1.58 -4.81
C TRP A 60 6.67 -2.85 -4.80
N ILE A 61 6.23 -3.91 -5.47
CA ILE A 61 6.99 -5.16 -5.56
C ILE A 61 8.36 -4.93 -6.23
N ASN A 62 8.40 -4.19 -7.34
CA ASN A 62 9.66 -3.88 -8.03
C ASN A 62 10.66 -3.12 -7.13
N ILE A 63 10.16 -2.24 -6.26
CA ILE A 63 10.99 -1.54 -5.28
C ILE A 63 11.52 -2.54 -4.24
N LEU A 64 10.66 -3.43 -3.74
CA LEU A 64 11.03 -4.44 -2.74
C LEU A 64 12.05 -5.46 -3.27
N GLU A 65 11.98 -5.82 -4.56
CA GLU A 65 12.94 -6.70 -5.24
C GLU A 65 14.26 -6.00 -5.61
N SER A 66 14.33 -4.66 -5.51
CA SER A 66 15.50 -3.91 -5.93
C SER A 66 16.71 -4.15 -5.03
N LYS A 67 17.75 -4.81 -5.54
CA LYS A 67 19.03 -5.00 -4.82
C LYS A 67 19.67 -3.71 -4.29
N LYS A 68 19.45 -2.59 -4.99
CA LYS A 68 20.07 -1.29 -4.66
C LYS A 68 19.16 -0.39 -3.83
N ASN A 69 17.86 -0.40 -4.12
CA ASN A 69 16.92 0.58 -3.60
C ASN A 69 15.85 -0.04 -2.68
N SER A 70 15.89 -1.34 -2.43
CA SER A 70 14.91 -1.98 -1.55
C SER A 70 15.05 -1.42 -0.14
N PRO A 71 13.93 -1.04 0.50
CA PRO A 71 13.95 -0.63 1.90
C PRO A 71 14.37 -1.78 2.84
N PHE A 72 14.33 -3.03 2.37
CA PHE A 72 14.83 -4.19 3.12
C PHE A 72 16.34 -4.39 3.01
N GLY A 73 17.04 -3.55 2.22
CA GLY A 73 18.50 -3.59 2.07
C GLY A 73 18.99 -4.95 1.61
N GLN A 74 19.87 -5.59 2.40
CA GLN A 74 20.40 -6.92 2.08
C GLN A 74 19.33 -8.02 2.07
N TYR A 75 18.14 -7.77 2.63
CA TYR A 75 17.00 -8.68 2.65
C TYR A 75 15.94 -8.33 1.58
N HIS A 76 16.36 -7.81 0.44
CA HIS A 76 15.46 -7.55 -0.69
C HIS A 76 14.66 -8.80 -1.08
N ALA A 77 13.47 -8.61 -1.64
CA ALA A 77 12.63 -9.71 -2.09
C ALA A 77 13.26 -10.42 -3.29
N ILE A 78 13.21 -11.75 -3.30
CA ILE A 78 13.71 -12.60 -4.39
C ILE A 78 12.60 -13.42 -5.06
N HIS A 79 11.53 -13.68 -4.32
CA HIS A 79 10.28 -14.22 -4.86
C HIS A 79 9.11 -13.56 -4.17
N TYR A 80 7.95 -13.58 -4.84
CA TYR A 80 6.71 -13.15 -4.25
C TYR A 80 5.53 -13.95 -4.78
N PHE A 81 4.49 -14.02 -3.97
CA PHE A 81 3.15 -14.41 -4.37
C PHE A 81 2.23 -13.24 -4.07
N LYS A 82 1.39 -12.86 -5.03
CA LYS A 82 0.37 -11.83 -4.82
C LYS A 82 -1.00 -12.32 -5.25
N HIS A 83 -2.00 -11.98 -4.46
CA HIS A 83 -3.40 -12.17 -4.80
C HIS A 83 -4.14 -10.84 -4.58
N ASN A 84 -4.81 -10.37 -5.63
CA ASN A 84 -5.65 -9.17 -5.54
C ASN A 84 -7.11 -9.61 -5.38
N GLU A 85 -7.72 -9.20 -4.28
CA GLU A 85 -9.12 -9.46 -3.96
C GLU A 85 -9.89 -8.15 -3.90
N PHE A 86 -11.21 -8.21 -4.07
CA PHE A 86 -12.08 -7.06 -3.85
C PHE A 86 -12.83 -7.25 -2.55
N GLN A 87 -12.62 -6.36 -1.58
CA GLN A 87 -13.34 -6.41 -0.32
C GLN A 87 -14.85 -6.20 -0.54
N HIS A 88 -15.65 -6.53 0.47
CA HIS A 88 -17.12 -6.43 0.44
C HIS A 88 -17.68 -5.03 0.10
N ARG A 89 -16.82 -4.00 0.09
CA ARG A 89 -17.12 -2.61 -0.33
C ARG A 89 -16.62 -2.27 -1.74
N GLY A 90 -16.19 -3.27 -2.51
CA GLY A 90 -15.72 -3.16 -3.90
C GLY A 90 -14.32 -2.59 -4.06
N SER A 91 -13.53 -2.46 -2.99
CA SER A 91 -12.16 -1.96 -3.10
C SER A 91 -11.15 -3.05 -3.29
N PRO A 92 -10.17 -2.83 -4.17
CA PRO A 92 -9.09 -3.77 -4.35
C PRO A 92 -8.21 -3.80 -3.10
N HIS A 93 -7.78 -5.00 -2.74
CA HIS A 93 -6.93 -5.31 -1.60
C HIS A 93 -5.92 -6.37 -2.03
N ALA A 94 -4.65 -6.12 -1.78
CA ALA A 94 -3.57 -7.02 -2.19
C ALA A 94 -3.08 -7.79 -0.97
N HIS A 95 -3.15 -9.12 -1.05
CA HIS A 95 -2.43 -10.03 -0.17
C HIS A 95 -1.09 -10.37 -0.85
N ILE A 96 0.02 -10.10 -0.17
CA ILE A 96 1.36 -10.29 -0.72
C ILE A 96 2.19 -11.11 0.27
N LEU A 97 2.80 -12.19 -0.22
CA LEU A 97 3.80 -12.98 0.47
C LEU A 97 5.14 -12.77 -0.24
N LEU A 98 6.19 -12.49 0.53
CA LEU A 98 7.53 -12.21 0.03
C LEU A 98 8.52 -13.23 0.60
N TRP A 99 9.40 -13.73 -0.26
CA TRP A 99 10.61 -14.42 0.14
C TRP A 99 11.76 -13.44 -0.01
N ILE A 100 12.58 -13.34 1.03
CA ILE A 100 13.67 -12.37 1.12
C ILE A 100 15.02 -13.06 0.99
N GLU A 101 15.98 -12.37 0.39
CA GLU A 101 17.38 -12.77 0.39
C GLU A 101 17.90 -12.81 1.84
N ASN A 102 18.87 -13.70 2.12
CA ASN A 102 19.49 -13.83 3.45
C ASN A 102 18.50 -14.15 4.59
N ALA A 103 17.38 -14.80 4.28
CA ALA A 103 16.48 -15.33 5.29
C ALA A 103 17.17 -16.42 6.13
N SER A 104 16.74 -16.55 7.39
CA SER A 104 17.12 -17.65 8.27
C SER A 104 16.68 -19.01 7.69
N HIS A 105 17.56 -20.02 7.74
CA HIS A 105 17.29 -21.35 7.17
C HIS A 105 16.42 -22.20 8.09
N ASP A 106 16.65 -22.12 9.41
CA ASP A 106 15.81 -22.75 10.43
C ASP A 106 15.24 -21.72 11.42
N PRO A 107 14.25 -20.92 11.00
CA PRO A 107 13.75 -19.77 11.77
C PRO A 107 12.99 -20.16 13.05
N ILE A 108 12.68 -21.44 13.24
CA ILE A 108 11.94 -21.94 14.41
C ILE A 108 12.84 -22.80 15.31
N GLY A 109 13.94 -23.36 14.78
CA GLY A 109 14.93 -24.14 15.52
C GLY A 109 16.23 -23.37 15.76
N ALA A 110 17.32 -23.81 15.12
CA ALA A 110 18.68 -23.38 15.43
C ALA A 110 18.92 -21.87 15.22
N ASP A 111 18.31 -21.30 14.18
CA ASP A 111 18.53 -19.92 13.75
C ASP A 111 17.46 -18.96 14.28
N LYS A 112 16.66 -19.39 15.27
CA LYS A 112 15.51 -18.63 15.78
C LYS A 112 15.85 -17.19 16.20
N GLN A 113 17.02 -16.98 16.83
CA GLN A 113 17.42 -15.64 17.28
C GLN A 113 17.73 -14.72 16.09
N ASP A 114 18.36 -15.26 15.05
CA ASP A 114 18.65 -14.52 13.82
C ASP A 114 17.35 -14.18 13.08
N ALA A 115 16.39 -15.11 13.03
CA ALA A 115 15.06 -14.84 12.48
C ALA A 115 14.34 -13.70 13.23
N ILE A 116 14.38 -13.70 14.57
CA ILE A 116 13.82 -12.61 15.39
C ILE A 116 14.52 -11.28 15.10
N ALA A 117 15.85 -11.28 14.96
CA ALA A 117 16.62 -10.08 14.63
C ALA A 117 16.22 -9.50 13.26
N ILE A 118 16.08 -10.35 12.24
CA ILE A 118 15.61 -9.94 10.91
C ILE A 118 14.20 -9.36 10.99
N ILE A 119 13.27 -10.04 11.68
CA ILE A 119 11.88 -9.57 11.85
C ILE A 119 11.86 -8.19 12.52
N ASN A 120 12.64 -8.00 13.59
CA ASN A 120 12.71 -6.72 14.29
C ASN A 120 13.29 -5.62 13.39
N GLN A 121 14.32 -5.93 12.60
CA GLN A 121 14.92 -4.98 11.68
C GLN A 121 13.94 -4.55 10.57
N LEU A 122 13.17 -5.48 10.01
CA LEU A 122 12.27 -5.20 8.89
C LEU A 122 10.91 -4.60 9.31
N ASN A 123 10.43 -4.92 10.52
CA ASN A 123 9.13 -4.45 11.02
C ASN A 123 9.21 -3.27 12.00
N SER A 124 10.40 -2.77 12.30
CA SER A 124 10.56 -1.59 13.16
C SER A 124 11.01 -0.38 12.34
N VAL A 125 10.53 0.79 12.73
CA VAL A 125 11.00 2.07 12.20
C VAL A 125 11.20 3.02 13.38
N SER A 126 12.29 3.80 13.36
CA SER A 126 12.47 4.81 14.40
C SER A 126 11.46 5.95 14.23
N SER A 127 11.08 6.60 15.34
CA SER A 127 10.17 7.75 15.29
C SER A 127 10.73 8.92 14.47
N TYR A 128 12.06 9.05 14.45
CA TYR A 128 12.78 10.02 13.63
C TYR A 128 12.63 9.71 12.13
N GLU A 129 12.89 8.46 11.72
CA GLU A 129 12.78 8.04 10.30
C GLU A 129 11.33 8.00 9.81
N ALA A 130 10.37 7.81 10.71
CA ALA A 130 8.94 7.82 10.36
C ALA A 130 8.45 9.16 9.79
N SER A 131 9.27 10.22 9.74
CA SER A 131 9.01 11.47 9.00
C SER A 131 7.66 12.12 9.34
N GLY A 132 7.30 12.12 10.63
CA GLY A 132 6.03 12.64 11.13
C GLY A 132 4.84 11.68 10.96
N ASN A 133 5.02 10.56 10.26
CA ASN A 133 3.99 9.54 10.02
C ASN A 133 3.92 8.46 11.10
N VAL A 134 4.66 8.60 12.21
CA VAL A 134 4.61 7.65 13.34
C VAL A 134 3.17 7.40 13.83
N LYS A 135 2.31 8.43 13.74
CA LYS A 135 0.88 8.35 14.09
C LYS A 135 0.10 7.35 13.23
N LEU A 136 0.56 7.03 12.01
CA LEU A 136 -0.05 6.03 11.14
C LEU A 136 0.34 4.59 11.54
N GLN A 137 1.44 4.43 12.27
CA GLN A 137 1.93 3.14 12.78
C GLN A 137 1.46 2.85 14.21
N THR A 138 0.92 3.86 14.91
CA THR A 138 0.32 3.68 16.23
C THR A 138 -1.15 3.32 16.10
N HIS A 139 -1.51 2.12 16.56
CA HIS A 139 -2.92 1.72 16.64
C HIS A 139 -3.68 2.66 17.60
N LYS A 140 -4.74 3.30 17.10
CA LYS A 140 -5.71 4.02 17.94
C LYS A 140 -6.82 3.04 18.33
N HIS A 141 -6.93 2.74 19.62
CA HIS A 141 -8.03 1.92 20.12
C HIS A 141 -9.39 2.56 19.74
N THR A 142 -10.24 1.75 19.11
CA THR A 142 -11.61 2.12 18.76
C THR A 142 -12.58 1.17 19.44
N PHE A 143 -13.89 1.40 19.32
CA PHE A 143 -14.91 0.56 19.93
C PHE A 143 -14.85 -0.92 19.49
N THR A 144 -14.26 -1.23 18.33
CA THR A 144 -14.09 -2.62 17.86
C THR A 144 -12.94 -3.37 18.52
N CYS A 145 -12.07 -2.66 19.26
CA CYS A 145 -10.91 -3.24 19.94
C CYS A 145 -11.26 -3.81 21.31
N TYR A 146 -12.43 -3.46 21.84
CA TYR A 146 -12.93 -3.96 23.12
C TYR A 146 -13.84 -5.16 22.85
N LYS A 147 -13.67 -6.23 23.63
CA LYS A 147 -14.65 -7.33 23.65
C LYS A 147 -15.99 -6.75 24.08
N LYS A 148 -17.04 -7.12 23.35
CA LYS A 148 -18.42 -6.88 23.77
C LYS A 148 -18.77 -7.70 25.00
#